data_AF-J3KRR9-F1
#
_entry.id   AF-J3KRR9-F1
#
_cell.length_a   1.000
_cell.length_b   1.000
_cell.length_c   1.000
_cell.angle_alpha   90.00
_cell.angle_beta   90.00
_cell.angle_gamma   90.00
#
_symmetry.space_group_name_H-M   'P 1'
#
loop_
_entity.id
_entity.type
_entity.pdbx_description
1 polymer ?
#
loop_
_entity_poly.entity_id
_entity_poly.type
_entity_poly.pdbx_seq_one_letter_code
_entity_poly.pdbx_strand_id
1 'polypeptide(L)' 'MIFPVARYALRWLRRPEDRAFSRAAMEMALRGVRKVLCVAEKNDAAKGIADLLSNGRMRRAELQPSCPL' A
#
# COMPACT_ATOMS: atom_id res chain seq x y z
N MET A 1 9.28 -41.74 8.74
CA MET A 1 8.37 -40.80 9.43
C MET A 1 8.65 -39.34 9.00
N ILE A 2 8.48 -39.01 7.71
CA ILE A 2 8.80 -37.68 7.15
C ILE A 2 7.53 -36.92 6.70
N PHE A 3 6.42 -37.66 6.54
CA PHE A 3 5.12 -37.11 6.13
C PHE A 3 4.48 -36.08 7.07
N PRO A 4 4.56 -36.14 8.42
CA PRO A 4 3.84 -35.19 9.25
C PRO A 4 4.47 -33.80 9.21
N VAL A 5 5.80 -33.70 9.25
CA VAL A 5 6.52 -32.41 9.21
C VAL A 5 6.35 -31.75 7.85
N ALA A 6 6.45 -32.52 6.76
CA ALA A 6 6.18 -32.01 5.41
C ALA A 6 4.74 -31.50 5.26
N ARG A 7 3.74 -32.22 5.81
CA ARG A 7 2.34 -31.77 5.85
C ARG A 7 2.14 -30.54 6.72
N TYR A 8 2.85 -30.42 7.84
CA TYR A 8 2.83 -29.21 8.66
C TYR A 8 3.43 -28.03 7.89
N ALA A 9 4.62 -28.16 7.31
CA ALA A 9 5.22 -27.11 6.49
C ALA A 9 4.33 -26.72 5.30
N LEU A 10 3.72 -27.69 4.60
CA LEU A 10 2.75 -27.41 3.54
C LEU A 10 1.50 -26.68 4.05
N ARG A 11 1.01 -27.02 5.26
CA ARG A 11 -0.14 -26.36 5.88
C ARG A 11 0.16 -24.93 6.30
N TRP A 12 1.41 -24.63 6.66
CA TRP A 12 1.89 -23.28 6.93
C TRP A 12 2.09 -22.48 5.64
N LEU A 13 2.58 -23.12 4.57
CA LEU A 13 2.71 -22.51 3.24
C LEU A 13 1.37 -22.31 2.51
N ARG A 14 0.35 -23.12 2.81
CA ARG A 14 -1.05 -22.91 2.37
C ARG A 14 -1.85 -21.95 3.24
N ARG A 15 -1.28 -21.45 4.35
CA ARG A 15 -1.94 -20.51 5.26
C ARG A 15 -1.70 -19.01 5.04
N PRO A 16 -0.86 -18.53 4.10
CA PRO A 16 -0.72 -17.10 3.87
C PRO A 16 -1.67 -16.58 2.78
N GLU A 17 -2.61 -17.38 2.27
CA GLU A 17 -3.64 -16.92 1.33
C GLU A 17 -4.99 -17.58 1.66
N ASP A 18 -6.08 -16.81 1.53
CA ASP A 18 -7.49 -17.22 1.66
C ASP A 18 -8.19 -17.15 3.04
N ARG A 19 -7.86 -16.15 3.87
CA ARG A 19 -8.98 -15.26 4.21
C ARG A 19 -8.88 -14.12 3.23
N ALA A 20 -9.67 -14.16 2.16
CA ALA A 20 -10.01 -12.94 1.46
C ALA A 20 -10.51 -11.98 2.55
N PHE A 21 -9.64 -11.09 3.02
CA PHE A 21 -10.04 -10.02 3.91
C PHE A 21 -11.09 -9.28 3.10
N SER A 22 -12.35 -9.48 3.49
CA SER A 22 -13.45 -8.98 2.69
C SER A 22 -13.23 -7.49 2.52
N ARG A 23 -13.43 -7.00 1.29
CA ARG A 23 -13.40 -5.56 1.01
C ARG A 23 -14.29 -4.80 2.01
N ALA A 24 -15.41 -5.41 2.42
CA ALA A 24 -16.27 -4.87 3.46
C ALA A 24 -15.57 -4.70 4.82
N ALA A 25 -14.73 -5.64 5.23
CA ALA A 25 -13.97 -5.54 6.47
C ALA A 25 -12.91 -4.42 6.40
N MET A 26 -12.25 -4.26 5.24
CA MET A 26 -11.31 -3.16 5.00
C MET A 26 -12.02 -1.80 4.98
N GLU A 27 -13.17 -1.71 4.29
CA GLU A 27 -13.98 -0.49 4.26
C GLU A 27 -14.47 -0.11 5.66
N MET A 28 -14.90 -1.08 6.49
CA MET A 28 -15.28 -0.84 7.89
C MET A 28 -14.10 -0.33 8.72
N ALA A 29 -12.88 -0.86 8.51
CA ALA A 29 -11.69 -0.39 9.20
C ALA A 29 -11.29 1.04 8.79
N LEU A 30 -11.58 1.44 7.55
CA LEU A 30 -11.30 2.78 7.03
C LEU A 30 -12.43 3.78 7.31
N ARG A 31 -13.57 3.36 7.87
CA ARG A 31 -14.68 4.27 8.22
C ARG A 31 -14.22 5.27 9.28
N GLY A 32 -14.25 6.56 8.91
CA GLY A 32 -13.86 7.67 9.79
C GLY A 32 -12.41 8.14 9.62
N VAL A 33 -11.60 7.46 8.81
CA VAL A 33 -10.25 7.90 8.48
C VAL A 33 -10.31 9.07 7.50
N ARG A 34 -9.89 10.25 7.94
CA ARG A 34 -9.90 11.48 7.11
C ARG A 34 -8.56 11.76 6.44
N LYS A 35 -7.47 11.24 7.00
CA LYS A 35 -6.09 11.42 6.53
C LYS A 35 -5.33 10.10 6.72
N VAL A 36 -4.55 9.71 5.71
CA VAL A 36 -3.67 8.53 5.74
C VAL A 36 -2.25 9.02 5.50
N LEU A 37 -1.32 8.63 6.36
CA LEU A 37 0.11 8.93 6.21
C LEU A 37 0.77 7.80 5.42
N CYS A 38 1.21 8.08 4.20
CA CYS A 38 1.97 7.15 3.36
C CYS A 38 3.44 7.54 3.40
N VAL A 39 4.31 6.64 3.83
CA VAL A 39 5.77 6.86 3.90
C VAL A 39 6.45 5.90 2.93
N ALA A 40 7.27 6.44 2.04
CA ALA A 40 8.19 5.66 1.23
C ALA A 40 9.62 5.94 1.71
N GLU A 41 10.49 4.94 1.59
CA GLU A 41 11.91 5.04 1.96
C GLU A 41 12.63 6.17 1.23
N LYS A 42 12.22 6.46 -0.01
CA LYS A 42 12.80 7.49 -0.86
C LYS A 42 11.75 8.56 -1.20
N ASN A 43 12.16 9.82 -1.16
CA ASN A 43 11.29 10.96 -1.48
C ASN A 43 10.80 10.90 -2.93
N ASP A 44 11.67 10.56 -3.88
CA ASP A 44 11.30 10.43 -5.30
C ASP A 44 10.22 9.36 -5.52
N ALA A 45 10.29 8.27 -4.75
CA ALA A 45 9.26 7.23 -4.80
C ALA A 45 7.94 7.74 -4.21
N ALA A 46 7.98 8.48 -3.09
CA ALA A 46 6.78 9.12 -2.53
C ALA A 46 6.14 10.09 -3.54
N LYS A 47 6.95 10.91 -4.20
CA LYS A 47 6.50 11.87 -5.23
C LYS A 47 5.90 11.17 -6.44
N GLY A 48 6.57 10.15 -6.98
CA GLY A 48 6.09 9.39 -8.13
C GLY A 48 4.77 8.67 -7.86
N ILE A 49 4.67 7.97 -6.71
CA ILE A 49 3.44 7.25 -6.33
C ILE A 49 2.28 8.22 -6.15
N ALA A 50 2.51 9.34 -5.47
CA ALA A 50 1.46 10.29 -5.18
C ALA A 50 0.99 11.06 -6.43
N ASP A 51 1.89 11.35 -7.38
CA ASP A 51 1.56 11.96 -8.67
C ASP A 51 0.71 11.00 -9.53
N LEU A 52 1.12 9.72 -9.62
CA LEU A 52 0.38 8.68 -10.34
C LEU A 52 -1.02 8.46 -9.76
N LEU A 53 -1.13 8.27 -8.42
CA LEU A 53 -2.43 8.03 -7.77
C LEU A 53 -3.36 9.24 -7.81
N SER A 54 -2.81 10.46 -7.86
CA SER A 54 -3.59 11.69 -7.86
C SER A 54 -3.86 12.24 -9.27
N ASN A 55 -3.38 11.57 -10.33
CA ASN A 55 -3.37 12.08 -11.71
C ASN A 55 -2.73 13.48 -11.80
N GLY A 56 -1.60 13.70 -11.14
CA GLY A 56 -0.88 14.99 -11.14
C GLY A 56 -1.54 16.12 -10.33
N ARG A 57 -2.64 15.86 -9.62
CA ARG A 57 -3.36 16.89 -8.83
C ARG A 57 -2.69 17.24 -7.50
N MET A 58 -1.66 16.50 -7.10
CA MET A 58 -0.89 16.80 -5.91
C MET A 58 0.06 17.97 -6.20
N ARG A 59 -0.50 19.18 -6.19
CA ARG A 59 0.23 20.41 -6.51
C ARG A 59 1.43 20.56 -5.58
N ARG A 60 2.61 20.68 -6.19
CA ARG A 60 3.90 20.97 -5.56
C ARG A 60 3.73 22.14 -4.57
N ALA A 61 3.78 21.86 -3.27
CA ALA A 61 4.13 22.84 -2.25
C ALA A 61 5.67 23.02 -2.16
N GLU A 62 6.39 22.46 -3.13
CA GLU A 62 7.80 22.69 -3.38
C GLU A 62 7.87 23.77 -4.47
N LEU A 63 8.36 24.95 -4.09
CA LEU A 63 8.76 26.05 -4.97
C LEU A 63 9.34 25.52 -6.30
N GLN A 64 8.55 25.58 -7.36
CA GLN A 64 9.06 25.87 -8.69
C GLN A 64 8.36 27.14 -9.12
N PRO A 65 8.98 28.33 -8.95
CA PRO A 65 8.60 29.45 -9.78
C PRO A 65 8.77 28.97 -11.22
N SER A 66 7.68 29.09 -11.96
CA SER A 66 7.74 29.45 -13.36
C SER A 66 9.02 30.26 -13.64
N CYS A 67 9.99 29.66 -14.32
CA CYS A 67 10.86 30.42 -15.18
C CYS A 67 10.08 30.60 -16.49
N PRO A 68 9.52 31.78 -16.78
CA PRO A 68 9.28 32.15 -18.16
C PRO A 68 10.63 32.62 -18.71
N LEU A 69 11.14 31.93 -19.73
CA LEU A 69 11.89 32.42 -20.89
C LEU A 69 12.36 31.20 -21.71
#